data_AF-A0A8J3LCW0-F1
#
_entry.id   AF-A0A8J3LCW0-F1
#
_cell.length_a   1.000
_cell.length_b   1.000
_cell.length_c   1.000
_cell.angle_alpha   90.00
_cell.angle_beta   90.00
_cell.angle_gamma   90.00
#
_symmetry.space_group_name_H-M   'P 1'
#
loop_
_entity.id
_entity.type
_entity.pdbx_description
1 polymer ?
#
loop_
_entity_poly.entity_id
_entity_poly.type
_entity_poly.pdbx_seq_one_letter_code
_entity_poly.pdbx_strand_id
1 'polypeptide(L)'
;MDENVARPLAVAVRSFLTAHTLHHLTELDGWAGTPDVDLYKRAAQDGYEAILTTDGRQMQRPNEVAAIADAGIHRIEFSQRHSGLVGLGVAIGAVCAGLPIALAALENAPTQLLVQLNGISPTARDRLRVTDPAMAPPKHWPG
;
A
#
# COMPACT_ATOMS: atom_id res chain seq x y z
N MET A 1 -7.54 -1.39 4.91
CA MET A 1 -6.34 -2.16 4.53
C MET A 1 -6.65 -3.62 4.75
N ASP A 2 -6.31 -4.43 3.77
CA ASP A 2 -6.49 -5.87 3.76
C ASP A 2 -5.77 -6.56 4.96
N GLU A 3 -6.25 -7.73 5.37
CA GLU A 3 -5.74 -8.50 6.52
C GLU A 3 -4.29 -8.94 6.35
N ASN A 4 -3.87 -9.15 5.09
CA ASN A 4 -2.53 -9.57 4.73
C ASN A 4 -1.50 -8.43 4.71
N VAL A 5 -1.94 -7.19 4.91
CA VAL A 5 -1.01 -6.06 5.04
C VAL A 5 -0.36 -6.09 6.42
N ALA A 6 0.94 -5.78 6.48
CA ALA A 6 1.64 -5.73 7.75
C ALA A 6 1.12 -4.58 8.63
N ARG A 7 0.69 -4.86 9.87
CA ARG A 7 0.23 -3.83 10.83
C ARG A 7 1.18 -2.62 10.99
N PRO A 8 2.52 -2.78 11.03
CA PRO A 8 3.43 -1.63 11.09
C PRO A 8 3.27 -0.66 9.91
N LEU A 9 2.86 -1.14 8.75
CA LEU A 9 2.58 -0.30 7.58
C LEU A 9 1.36 0.59 7.83
N ALA A 10 0.30 0.06 8.44
CA ALA A 10 -0.87 0.85 8.80
C ALA A 10 -0.52 1.98 9.79
N VAL A 11 0.31 1.69 10.78
CA VAL A 11 0.80 2.69 11.76
C VAL A 11 1.60 3.80 11.07
N ALA A 12 2.53 3.42 10.19
CA ALA A 12 3.34 4.38 9.45
C ALA A 12 2.48 5.27 8.56
N VAL A 13 1.57 4.69 7.75
CA VAL A 13 0.72 5.44 6.84
C VAL A 13 -0.20 6.42 7.58
N ARG A 14 -0.84 5.98 8.67
CA ARG A 14 -1.68 6.85 9.51
C ARG A 14 -0.94 8.05 10.09
N SER A 15 0.36 7.93 10.28
CA SER A 15 1.19 9.05 10.79
C SER A 15 1.33 10.19 9.78
N PHE A 16 1.12 9.93 8.48
CA PHE A 16 1.27 10.91 7.40
C PHE A 16 -0.04 11.25 6.70
N LEU A 17 -1.04 10.38 6.80
CA LEU A 17 -2.30 10.49 6.08
C LEU A 17 -3.39 11.01 7.00
N THR A 18 -3.43 12.34 7.16
CA THR A 18 -4.28 13.01 8.16
C THR A 18 -5.66 13.38 7.65
N ALA A 19 -5.88 13.38 6.34
CA ALA A 19 -7.14 13.79 5.71
C ALA A 19 -8.13 12.62 5.51
N HIS A 20 -7.67 11.37 5.60
CA HIS A 20 -8.52 10.20 5.39
C HIS A 20 -8.48 9.27 6.59
N THR A 21 -9.59 8.60 6.84
CA THR A 21 -9.66 7.54 7.84
C THR A 21 -9.16 6.23 7.25
N LEU A 22 -8.09 5.69 7.82
CA LEU A 22 -7.55 4.40 7.45
C LEU A 22 -7.84 3.38 8.55
N HIS A 23 -8.44 2.25 8.19
CA HIS A 23 -8.62 1.09 9.07
C HIS A 23 -7.84 -0.12 8.57
N HIS A 24 -7.26 -0.90 9.49
CA HIS A 24 -6.72 -2.21 9.17
C HIS A 24 -7.79 -3.27 9.52
N LEU A 25 -8.05 -4.24 8.65
CA LEU A 25 -9.14 -5.21 8.87
C LEU A 25 -9.06 -5.94 10.21
N THR A 26 -7.84 -6.25 10.63
CA THR A 26 -7.58 -6.92 11.92
C THR A 26 -7.76 -6.02 13.16
N GLU A 27 -8.22 -4.79 12.99
CA GLU A 27 -8.63 -3.87 14.05
C GLU A 27 -10.16 -3.64 14.06
N LEU A 28 -10.88 -4.23 13.10
CA LEU A 28 -12.32 -4.12 12.99
C LEU A 28 -12.98 -5.42 13.49
N ASP A 29 -13.93 -5.29 14.40
CA ASP A 29 -14.57 -6.44 15.04
C ASP A 29 -15.37 -7.29 14.05
N GLY A 30 -15.02 -8.59 13.98
CA GLY A 30 -15.69 -9.56 13.12
C GLY A 30 -15.37 -9.42 11.63
N TRP A 31 -14.34 -8.66 11.24
CA TRP A 31 -13.92 -8.54 9.84
C TRP A 31 -12.82 -9.52 9.42
N ALA A 32 -11.96 -9.93 10.36
CA ALA A 32 -10.86 -10.86 10.06
C ALA A 32 -11.38 -12.21 9.52
N GLY A 33 -10.70 -12.75 8.50
CA GLY A 33 -11.10 -14.00 7.85
C GLY A 33 -12.35 -13.92 6.97
N THR A 34 -12.88 -12.71 6.72
CA THR A 34 -13.96 -12.51 5.75
C THR A 34 -13.41 -12.77 4.34
N PRO A 35 -14.01 -13.67 3.54
CA PRO A 35 -13.60 -13.89 2.15
C PRO A 35 -13.69 -12.61 1.32
N ASP A 36 -12.74 -12.40 0.39
CA ASP A 36 -12.64 -11.18 -0.43
C ASP A 36 -13.97 -10.79 -1.12
N VAL A 37 -14.70 -11.78 -1.64
CA VAL A 37 -16.00 -11.58 -2.30
C VAL A 37 -17.05 -10.94 -1.38
N ASP A 38 -17.08 -11.32 -0.10
CA ASP A 38 -18.00 -10.75 0.89
C ASP A 38 -17.45 -9.45 1.50
N LEU A 39 -16.12 -9.38 1.62
CA LEU A 39 -15.39 -8.25 2.17
C LEU A 39 -15.67 -6.97 1.38
N TYR A 40 -15.65 -7.01 0.04
CA TYR A 40 -15.90 -5.82 -0.78
C TYR A 40 -17.31 -5.27 -0.60
N LYS A 41 -18.30 -6.17 -0.59
CA LYS A 41 -19.69 -5.79 -0.36
C LYS A 41 -19.88 -5.17 1.02
N ARG A 42 -19.30 -5.79 2.05
CA ARG A 42 -19.34 -5.27 3.42
C ARG A 42 -18.64 -3.92 3.54
N ALA A 43 -17.47 -3.76 2.92
CA ALA A 43 -16.74 -2.50 2.87
C ALA A 43 -17.59 -1.37 2.27
N ALA A 44 -18.24 -1.62 1.12
CA ALA A 44 -19.14 -0.66 0.50
C ALA A 44 -20.33 -0.31 1.41
N GLN A 45 -20.96 -1.31 2.05
CA GLN A 45 -22.10 -1.11 2.97
C GLN A 45 -21.73 -0.28 4.20
N ASP A 46 -20.51 -0.43 4.71
CA ASP A 46 -20.00 0.32 5.87
C ASP A 46 -19.35 1.65 5.47
N GLY A 47 -19.49 2.08 4.20
CA GLY A 47 -19.08 3.39 3.72
C GLY A 47 -17.60 3.52 3.36
N TYR A 48 -16.87 2.42 3.20
CA TYR A 48 -15.51 2.47 2.70
C TYR A 48 -15.49 2.71 1.20
N GLU A 49 -14.67 3.67 0.77
CA GLU A 49 -14.52 4.05 -0.63
C GLU A 49 -13.39 3.29 -1.34
N ALA A 50 -12.41 2.79 -0.58
CA ALA A 50 -11.23 2.14 -1.15
C ALA A 50 -10.70 1.00 -0.27
N ILE A 51 -10.14 -0.02 -0.93
CA ILE A 51 -9.33 -1.06 -0.30
C ILE A 51 -7.87 -0.93 -0.72
N LEU A 52 -6.96 -1.05 0.25
CA LEU A 52 -5.52 -1.17 0.03
C LEU A 52 -5.08 -2.61 0.30
N THR A 53 -4.55 -3.30 -0.71
CA THR A 53 -4.19 -4.72 -0.67
C THR A 53 -2.79 -5.00 -1.27
N THR A 54 -2.19 -6.12 -0.85
CA THR A 54 -1.00 -6.71 -1.47
C THR A 54 -1.30 -7.88 -2.41
N ASP A 55 -2.55 -8.38 -2.45
CA ASP A 55 -2.89 -9.54 -3.28
C ASP A 55 -3.17 -9.11 -4.73
N GLY A 56 -2.14 -9.13 -5.55
CA GLY A 56 -2.25 -8.91 -7.00
C GLY A 56 -2.97 -10.02 -7.76
N ARG A 57 -3.22 -11.19 -7.14
CA ARG A 57 -3.91 -12.31 -7.80
C ARG A 57 -5.43 -12.17 -7.76
N GLN A 58 -5.98 -11.27 -6.95
CA GLN A 58 -7.43 -11.04 -6.89
C GLN A 58 -8.00 -10.70 -8.28
N MET A 59 -7.25 -9.95 -9.08
CA MET A 59 -7.64 -9.56 -10.44
C MET A 59 -7.55 -10.70 -11.47
N GLN A 60 -7.13 -11.90 -11.05
CA GLN A 60 -7.10 -13.11 -11.86
C GLN A 60 -8.23 -14.09 -11.48
N ARG A 61 -9.00 -13.78 -10.41
CA ARG A 61 -10.08 -14.62 -9.89
C ARG A 61 -11.43 -14.00 -10.32
N PRO A 62 -12.19 -14.63 -11.25
CA PRO A 62 -13.38 -14.01 -11.83
C PRO A 62 -14.45 -13.57 -10.81
N ASN A 63 -14.63 -14.35 -9.75
CA ASN A 63 -15.56 -14.06 -8.67
C ASN A 63 -15.17 -12.81 -7.87
N GLU A 64 -13.89 -12.63 -7.56
CA GLU A 64 -13.40 -11.45 -6.83
C GLU A 64 -13.43 -10.19 -7.70
N VAL A 65 -13.13 -10.34 -9.01
CA VAL A 65 -13.28 -9.24 -9.99
C VAL A 65 -14.74 -8.80 -10.10
N ALA A 66 -15.68 -9.74 -10.19
CA ALA A 66 -17.09 -9.40 -10.21
C ALA A 66 -17.52 -8.72 -8.89
N ALA A 67 -17.10 -9.27 -7.76
CA ALA A 67 -17.46 -8.72 -6.45
C ALA A 67 -16.93 -7.29 -6.22
N ILE A 68 -15.69 -6.99 -6.61
CA ILE A 68 -15.17 -5.63 -6.46
C ILE A 68 -15.83 -4.65 -7.44
N ALA A 69 -16.15 -5.09 -8.66
CA ALA A 69 -16.88 -4.28 -9.62
C ALA A 69 -18.29 -3.96 -9.12
N ASP A 70 -19.01 -4.96 -8.60
CA ASP A 70 -20.36 -4.80 -8.05
C ASP A 70 -20.38 -3.93 -6.79
N ALA A 71 -19.33 -4.01 -5.95
CA ALA A 71 -19.19 -3.19 -4.76
C ALA A 71 -18.87 -1.71 -5.07
N GLY A 72 -18.35 -1.40 -6.26
CA GLY A 72 -18.02 -0.04 -6.69
C GLY A 72 -16.87 0.65 -5.93
N ILE A 73 -16.18 -0.06 -5.03
CA ILE A 73 -15.08 0.51 -4.24
C ILE A 73 -13.77 0.56 -5.04
N HIS A 74 -12.96 1.59 -4.83
CA HIS A 74 -11.64 1.67 -5.46
C HIS A 74 -10.70 0.58 -4.93
N ARG A 75 -9.81 0.08 -5.78
CA ARG A 75 -8.74 -0.83 -5.38
C ARG A 75 -7.41 -0.13 -5.49
N ILE A 76 -6.60 -0.18 -4.45
CA ILE A 76 -5.21 0.25 -4.46
C ILE A 76 -4.36 -0.98 -4.14
N GLU A 77 -3.53 -1.38 -5.09
CA GLU A 77 -2.58 -2.47 -4.94
C GLU A 77 -1.18 -1.92 -4.70
N PHE A 78 -0.42 -2.55 -3.81
CA PHE A 78 1.02 -2.37 -3.76
C PHE A 78 1.71 -3.73 -3.66
N SER A 79 2.94 -3.79 -4.16
CA SER A 79 3.72 -5.04 -4.12
C SER A 79 4.67 -5.07 -2.93
N GLN A 80 4.62 -6.16 -2.15
CA GLN A 80 5.61 -6.49 -1.12
C GLN A 80 6.35 -7.78 -1.52
N ARG A 81 7.24 -7.67 -2.51
CA ARG A 81 7.96 -8.83 -3.08
C ARG A 81 9.15 -9.30 -2.26
N HIS A 82 9.63 -8.48 -1.33
CA HIS A 82 10.80 -8.76 -0.50
C HIS A 82 10.36 -9.07 0.93
N SER A 83 11.03 -10.01 1.58
CA SER A 83 10.78 -10.40 2.95
C SER A 83 11.66 -9.62 3.94
N GLY A 84 11.34 -9.73 5.23
CA GLY A 84 12.11 -9.12 6.31
C GLY A 84 12.07 -7.59 6.33
N LEU A 85 13.02 -7.00 7.06
CA LEU A 85 13.05 -5.57 7.32
C LEU A 85 13.17 -4.71 6.06
N VAL A 86 14.01 -5.13 5.10
CA VAL A 86 14.16 -4.43 3.80
C VAL A 86 12.83 -4.41 3.07
N GLY A 87 12.15 -5.56 3.01
CA GLY A 87 10.86 -5.69 2.35
C GLY A 87 9.76 -4.83 2.96
N LEU A 88 9.65 -4.83 4.29
CA LEU A 88 8.72 -3.97 5.00
C LEU A 88 9.05 -2.48 4.77
N GLY A 89 10.35 -2.11 4.82
CA GLY A 89 10.80 -0.75 4.60
C GLY A 89 10.47 -0.21 3.20
N VAL A 90 10.73 -0.99 2.15
CA VAL A 90 10.38 -0.57 0.78
C VAL A 90 8.87 -0.54 0.56
N ALA A 91 8.10 -1.44 1.19
CA ALA A 91 6.64 -1.42 1.13
C ALA A 91 6.07 -0.16 1.81
N ILE A 92 6.53 0.16 3.03
CA ILE A 92 6.16 1.40 3.73
C ILE A 92 6.52 2.62 2.88
N GLY A 93 7.73 2.68 2.34
CA GLY A 93 8.17 3.78 1.49
C GLY A 93 7.31 3.92 0.23
N ALA A 94 7.00 2.81 -0.45
CA ALA A 94 6.18 2.81 -1.67
C ALA A 94 4.75 3.28 -1.38
N VAL A 95 4.13 2.79 -0.31
CA VAL A 95 2.79 3.22 0.09
C VAL A 95 2.79 4.68 0.54
N CYS A 96 3.74 5.11 1.38
CA CYS A 96 3.80 6.50 1.86
C CYS A 96 4.03 7.49 0.71
N ALA A 97 4.81 7.11 -0.31
CA ALA A 97 5.04 7.96 -1.48
C ALA A 97 3.87 7.94 -2.48
N GLY A 98 3.25 6.77 -2.69
CA GLY A 98 2.25 6.58 -3.75
C GLY A 98 0.80 6.82 -3.29
N LEU A 99 0.47 6.48 -2.05
CA LEU A 99 -0.92 6.50 -1.57
C LEU A 99 -1.55 7.91 -1.58
N PRO A 100 -0.87 9.00 -1.17
CA PRO A 100 -1.46 10.34 -1.26
C PRO A 100 -1.84 10.74 -2.70
N ILE A 101 -0.99 10.36 -3.67
CA ILE A 101 -1.24 10.62 -5.09
C ILE A 101 -2.41 9.77 -5.60
N ALA A 102 -2.47 8.50 -5.18
CA ALA A 102 -3.57 7.61 -5.52
C ALA A 102 -4.90 8.16 -4.98
N LEU A 103 -4.96 8.55 -3.71
CA LEU A 103 -6.18 9.08 -3.09
C LEU A 103 -6.67 10.35 -3.77
N ALA A 104 -5.77 11.29 -4.11
CA ALA A 104 -6.14 12.49 -4.87
C ALA A 104 -6.73 12.15 -6.25
N ALA A 105 -6.26 11.08 -6.90
CA ALA A 105 -6.86 10.59 -8.14
C ALA A 105 -8.23 9.95 -7.91
N LEU A 106 -8.43 9.24 -6.80
CA LEU A 106 -9.73 8.63 -6.44
C LEU A 106 -10.80 9.70 -6.16
N GLU A 107 -10.46 10.74 -5.40
CA GLU A 107 -11.41 11.83 -5.02
C GLU A 107 -12.04 12.53 -6.23
N ASN A 108 -11.32 12.58 -7.35
CA ASN A 108 -11.77 13.23 -8.57
C ASN A 108 -12.27 12.24 -9.63
N ALA A 109 -12.35 10.95 -9.29
CA ALA A 109 -12.69 9.91 -10.23
C ALA A 109 -14.21 9.89 -10.50
N PRO A 110 -14.66 9.99 -11.76
CA PRO A 110 -16.08 9.87 -12.09
C PRO A 110 -16.58 8.42 -11.98
N THR A 111 -15.66 7.46 -11.86
CA THR A 111 -15.92 6.02 -11.84
C THR A 111 -14.93 5.32 -10.92
N GLN A 112 -15.24 4.08 -10.57
CA GLN A 112 -14.31 3.18 -9.89
C GLN A 112 -12.94 3.14 -10.59
N LEU A 113 -11.87 3.05 -9.79
CA LEU A 113 -10.49 2.97 -10.26
C LEU A 113 -9.77 1.77 -9.62
N LEU A 114 -8.92 1.14 -10.41
CA LEU A 114 -7.98 0.11 -9.97
C LEU A 114 -6.56 0.69 -10.10
N VAL A 115 -5.95 1.02 -8.98
CA VAL A 115 -4.66 1.70 -8.90
C VAL A 115 -3.58 0.69 -8.47
N GLN A 116 -2.43 0.71 -9.14
CA GLN A 116 -1.25 -0.03 -8.72
C GLN A 116 -0.15 0.96 -8.33
N LEU A 117 0.31 0.90 -7.08
CA LEU A 117 1.44 1.68 -6.60
C LEU A 117 2.74 1.06 -7.11
N ASN A 118 3.60 1.90 -7.66
CA ASN A 118 4.94 1.48 -8.09
C ASN A 118 5.82 1.17 -6.88
N GLY A 119 6.48 0.01 -6.92
CA GLY A 119 7.41 -0.40 -5.87
C GLY A 119 8.69 0.43 -5.86
N ILE A 120 9.28 0.55 -4.68
CA ILE A 120 10.63 1.13 -4.52
C ILE A 120 11.66 0.01 -4.67
N SER A 121 12.69 0.24 -5.49
CA SER A 121 13.79 -0.69 -5.67
C SER A 121 14.54 -0.91 -4.35
N PRO A 122 14.74 -2.16 -3.89
CA PRO A 122 15.52 -2.46 -2.69
C PRO A 122 17.02 -2.57 -2.97
N THR A 123 17.48 -2.39 -4.22
CA THR A 123 18.89 -2.65 -4.55
C THR A 123 19.80 -1.72 -3.77
N ALA A 124 20.97 -2.21 -3.35
CA ALA A 124 21.93 -1.41 -2.60
C ALA A 124 22.25 -0.10 -3.32
N ARG A 125 22.51 -0.17 -4.64
CA ARG A 125 22.79 1.01 -5.47
C ARG A 125 21.70 2.08 -5.39
N ASP A 126 20.43 1.67 -5.35
CA ASP A 126 19.31 2.60 -5.31
C ASP A 126 19.01 3.13 -3.90
N ARG A 127 19.44 2.41 -2.85
CA ARG A 127 19.11 2.71 -1.45
C ARG A 127 20.22 3.39 -0.67
N LEU A 128 21.48 3.23 -1.10
CA LEU A 128 22.61 3.81 -0.41
C LEU A 128 23.75 4.17 -1.36
N ARG A 129 24.45 5.24 -1.02
CA ARG A 129 25.76 5.58 -1.58
C ARG A 129 26.78 5.44 -0.45
N VAL A 130 27.78 4.59 -0.63
CA VAL A 130 28.95 4.53 0.26
C VAL A 130 30.04 5.41 -0.33
N THR A 131 30.61 6.28 0.50
CA THR A 131 31.83 7.03 0.18
C THR A 131 32.85 6.67 1.22
N ASP A 132 33.99 6.15 0.79
CA ASP A 132 35.17 5.95 1.64
C ASP A 132 36.04 7.22 1.53
N PRO A 133 36.11 8.07 2.55
CA PRO A 133 36.90 9.29 2.48
C PRO A 133 38.41 9.05 2.44
N ALA A 134 38.91 7.86 2.81
CA ALA A 134 40.31 7.52 2.65
C ALA A 134 40.68 7.25 1.18
N MET A 135 39.71 6.84 0.37
CA MET A 135 39.89 6.58 -1.06
C MET A 135 39.41 7.74 -1.95
N ALA A 136 38.29 8.37 -1.58
CA ALA A 136 37.62 9.41 -2.35
C ALA A 136 37.01 10.45 -1.39
N PRO A 137 37.84 11.29 -0.75
CA PRO A 137 37.37 12.29 0.20
C PRO A 137 36.44 13.29 -0.48
N PRO A 138 35.30 13.65 0.16
CA PRO A 138 34.52 14.82 -0.24
C PRO A 138 35.39 16.08 -0.33
N LYS A 139 34.96 17.05 -1.16
CA LYS A 139 35.75 18.27 -1.47
C LYS A 139 36.30 19.02 -0.25
N HIS A 140 35.56 19.01 0.86
CA HIS A 140 35.92 19.70 2.10
C HIS A 140 36.19 18.72 3.25
N TRP A 141 36.52 17.47 2.94
CA TRP A 141 36.84 16.47 3.95
C TRP A 141 38.15 16.87 4.66
N PRO A 142 38.13 17.08 5.98
CA PRO A 142 39.37 17.33 6.72
C PRO A 142 40.19 16.03 6.70
N GLY A 143 41.48 16.16 6.38
CA GLY A 143 42.43 15.06 6.52
C GLY A 143 42.60 14.67 7.97
#